data_AF-A0A967IFV9-F1
#
_entry.id   AF-A0A967IFV9-F1
#
_cell.length_a   1.000
_cell.length_b   1.000
_cell.length_c   1.000
_cell.angle_alpha   90.00
_cell.angle_beta   90.00
_cell.angle_gamma   90.00
#
_symmetry.space_group_name_H-M   'P 1'
#
loop_
_entity.id
_entity.type
_entity.pdbx_description
1 polymer ?
#
loop_
_entity_poly.entity_id
_entity_poly.type
_entity_poly.pdbx_seq_one_letter_code
_entity_poly.pdbx_strand_id
1 'polypeptide(L)'
;MAMSGGKDDGEPMMEMNTTPLIDVMLVLLIMFIITIPVATHAINIDLPAPSDEPPPPDQIDPIVNKIVLTPTNEILWNAEPINQGE
;
A
#
# COMPACT_ATOMS: atom_id res chain seq x y z
N MET A 1 57.90 39.42 37.86
CA MET A 1 57.78 39.14 36.42
C MET A 1 57.64 37.62 36.30
N ALA A 2 56.41 37.11 36.43
CA ALA A 2 55.46 36.82 35.35
C ALA A 2 55.74 35.45 34.72
N MET A 3 55.10 34.43 35.28
CA MET A 3 54.91 33.11 34.70
C MET A 3 53.90 33.24 33.55
N SER A 4 54.31 32.90 32.34
CA SER A 4 53.40 32.81 31.19
C SER A 4 52.93 31.37 31.05
N GLY A 5 51.73 31.09 31.59
CA GLY A 5 50.96 29.90 31.26
C GLY A 5 50.28 30.10 29.91
N GLY A 6 50.76 29.40 28.88
CA GLY A 6 50.09 29.26 27.59
C GLY A 6 49.18 28.04 27.64
N LYS A 7 47.87 28.30 27.67
CA LYS A 7 46.80 27.34 27.86
C LYS A 7 46.67 26.40 26.65
N ASP A 8 46.60 25.12 26.99
CA ASP A 8 46.11 24.00 26.20
C ASP A 8 44.70 24.31 25.66
N ASP A 9 44.57 24.70 24.39
CA ASP A 9 43.27 24.89 23.72
C ASP A 9 43.41 24.55 22.21
N GLY A 10 43.98 23.38 21.92
CA GLY A 10 44.11 22.82 20.58
C GLY A 10 43.58 21.41 20.52
N GLU A 11 42.40 21.15 21.11
CA GLU A 11 41.73 19.86 20.96
C GLU A 11 41.41 19.64 19.46
N PRO A 12 41.86 18.53 18.85
CA PRO A 12 41.41 18.17 17.53
C PRO A 12 39.93 17.82 17.65
N MET A 13 39.06 18.68 17.11
CA MET A 13 37.65 18.35 16.88
C MET A 13 37.62 17.06 16.05
N MET A 14 37.43 15.91 16.69
CA MET A 14 37.20 14.66 15.97
C MET A 14 35.89 14.84 15.21
N GLU A 15 35.99 14.98 13.88
CA GLU A 15 34.84 14.80 13.01
C GLU A 15 34.26 13.42 13.30
N MET A 16 33.13 13.40 14.01
CA MET A 16 32.40 12.16 14.22
C MET A 16 32.02 11.63 12.84
N ASN A 17 32.44 10.42 12.51
CA ASN A 17 32.06 9.79 11.25
C ASN A 17 30.53 9.72 11.19
N THR A 18 29.92 10.55 10.35
CA THR A 18 28.46 10.61 10.17
C THR A 18 27.97 9.49 9.25
N THR A 19 28.84 8.93 8.40
CA THR A 19 28.51 7.85 7.46
C THR A 19 27.97 6.60 8.15
N PRO A 20 28.59 6.07 9.23
CA PRO A 20 28.03 4.95 9.99
C PRO A 20 26.72 5.30 10.71
N LEU A 21 26.55 6.55 11.15
CA LEU A 21 25.32 6.99 11.81
C LEU A 21 24.15 7.08 10.82
N ILE A 22 24.42 7.59 9.62
CA ILE A 22 23.44 7.67 8.54
C ILE A 22 22.99 6.26 8.13
N ASP A 23 23.90 5.28 8.06
CA ASP A 23 23.55 3.89 7.75
C ASP A 23 22.52 3.32 8.74
N VAL A 24 22.78 3.47 10.04
CA VAL A 24 21.83 3.03 11.09
C VAL A 24 20.48 3.74 10.96
N MET A 25 20.49 5.05 10.68
CA MET A 25 19.25 5.81 10.50
C MET A 25 18.48 5.38 9.23
N LEU A 26 19.17 5.13 8.12
CA LEU A 26 18.56 4.69 6.87
C LEU A 26 17.97 3.27 7.01
N VAL A 27 18.65 2.37 7.72
CA VAL A 27 18.12 1.03 8.03
C VAL A 27 16.81 1.14 8.81
N LEU A 28 16.72 2.03 9.81
CA LEU A 28 15.49 2.23 10.58
C LEU A 28 14.35 2.78 9.71
N LEU A 29 14.63 3.68 8.77
CA LEU A 29 13.64 4.21 7.84
C LEU A 29 13.10 3.12 6.90
N ILE A 30 13.98 2.29 6.35
CA ILE A 30 13.58 1.17 5.47
C ILE A 30 12.74 0.16 6.25
N MET A 31 13.13 -0.16 7.49
CA MET A 31 12.36 -1.03 8.38
C MET A 31 10.98 -0.44 8.70
N PHE A 32 10.86 0.87 8.88
CA PHE A 32 9.55 1.51 9.08
C PHE A 32 8.67 1.42 7.82
N ILE A 33 9.24 1.67 6.63
CA ILE A 33 8.52 1.60 5.35
C ILE A 33 8.01 0.17 5.06
N ILE A 34 8.84 -0.86 5.26
CA ILE A 34 8.46 -2.25 4.92
C ILE A 34 7.38 -2.82 5.84
N THR A 35 7.20 -2.27 7.04
CA THR A 35 6.18 -2.74 7.99
C THR A 35 4.76 -2.30 7.64
N ILE A 36 4.58 -1.36 6.69
CA ILE A 36 3.26 -0.92 6.25
C ILE A 36 2.61 -2.03 5.40
N PRO A 37 1.49 -2.63 5.84
CA PRO A 37 0.81 -3.66 5.06
C PRO A 37 0.14 -3.06 3.82
N VAL A 38 0.09 -3.85 2.74
CA VAL A 38 -0.69 -3.49 1.55
C VAL A 38 -2.18 -3.52 1.93
N ALA A 39 -2.88 -2.41 1.71
CA ALA A 39 -4.33 -2.35 1.90
C ALA A 39 -5.02 -3.22 0.85
N THR A 40 -5.53 -4.38 1.26
CA THR A 40 -6.37 -5.24 0.42
C THR A 40 -7.85 -4.91 0.67
N HIS A 41 -8.62 -4.73 -0.41
CA HIS A 41 -10.07 -4.58 -0.32
C HIS A 41 -10.67 -5.97 -0.38
N ALA A 42 -11.07 -6.52 0.77
CA ALA A 42 -11.85 -7.75 0.83
C ALA A 42 -13.32 -7.40 1.04
N ILE A 43 -14.17 -7.77 0.07
CA ILE A 43 -15.62 -7.72 0.21
C ILE A 43 -16.06 -9.14 0.57
N ASN A 44 -16.67 -9.31 1.74
CA ASN A 44 -17.33 -10.57 2.08
C ASN A 44 -18.56 -10.72 1.18
N ILE A 45 -18.55 -11.71 0.29
CA ILE A 45 -19.69 -12.08 -0.54
C ILE A 45 -20.20 -13.42 -0.06
N ASP A 46 -21.46 -13.47 0.35
CA ASP A 46 -22.18 -14.71 0.59
C ASP A 46 -22.82 -15.14 -0.73
N LEU A 47 -22.29 -16.19 -1.34
CA LEU A 47 -22.90 -16.79 -2.52
C LEU A 47 -24.13 -17.60 -2.09
N PRO A 48 -25.27 -17.51 -2.80
CA PRO A 48 -26.41 -18.36 -2.53
C PRO A 48 -26.01 -19.82 -2.72
N ALA A 49 -26.47 -20.69 -1.82
CA ALA A 49 -26.29 -22.13 -1.99
C ALA A 49 -27.07 -22.59 -3.24
N PRO A 50 -26.51 -23.52 -4.03
CA PRO A 50 -27.25 -24.14 -5.12
C PRO A 50 -28.50 -24.82 -4.54
N SER A 51 -29.67 -24.50 -5.11
CA SER A 51 -30.95 -25.13 -4.77
C SER A 51 -31.36 -26.06 -5.91
N ASP A 52 -31.79 -27.27 -5.57
CA ASP A 52 -32.39 -28.22 -6.52
C ASP A 52 -33.88 -27.90 -6.79
N GLU A 53 -34.47 -26.95 -6.07
CA GLU A 53 -35.85 -26.53 -6.29
C GLU A 53 -35.95 -25.61 -7.52
N PRO A 54 -36.91 -25.87 -8.42
CA PRO A 54 -37.19 -24.97 -9.51
C PRO A 54 -37.52 -23.56 -8.98
N PRO A 55 -37.00 -22.49 -9.59
CA PRO A 55 -37.35 -21.14 -9.22
C PRO A 55 -38.88 -20.94 -9.26
N PRO A 56 -39.51 -20.31 -8.24
CA PRO A 56 -40.94 -20.00 -8.27
C PRO A 56 -41.39 -19.33 -9.57
N PRO A 57 -42.61 -19.64 -10.06
CA PRO A 57 -43.10 -19.24 -11.39
C PRO A 57 -43.23 -17.72 -11.60
N ASP A 58 -43.19 -16.93 -10.52
CA ASP A 58 -43.33 -15.46 -10.54
C ASP A 58 -42.01 -14.72 -10.29
N GLN A 59 -40.86 -15.36 -10.52
CA GLN A 59 -39.58 -14.66 -10.47
C GLN A 59 -39.50 -13.66 -11.62
N ILE A 60 -39.82 -12.41 -11.28
CA ILE A 60 -39.44 -11.16 -11.94
C ILE A 60 -38.18 -11.43 -12.77
N ASP A 61 -38.24 -11.25 -14.09
CA ASP A 61 -37.10 -11.40 -14.99
C ASP A 61 -35.88 -10.77 -14.31
N PRO A 62 -34.93 -11.56 -13.79
CA PRO A 62 -33.82 -10.98 -13.09
C PRO A 62 -33.12 -10.11 -14.13
N ILE A 63 -32.90 -8.84 -13.81
CA ILE A 63 -32.04 -8.00 -14.63
C ILE A 63 -30.66 -8.67 -14.57
N VAL A 64 -30.35 -9.51 -15.56
CA VAL A 64 -29.08 -10.23 -15.64
C VAL A 64 -28.03 -9.23 -16.06
N ASN A 65 -27.31 -8.69 -15.08
CA ASN A 65 -26.18 -7.83 -15.33
C ASN A 65 -24.96 -8.69 -15.65
N LYS A 66 -24.39 -8.52 -16.85
CA LYS A 66 -23.19 -9.21 -17.31
C LYS A 66 -21.99 -8.25 -17.23
N ILE A 67 -21.03 -8.62 -16.40
CA ILE A 67 -19.74 -7.92 -16.30
C ILE A 67 -18.69 -8.74 -17.05
N VAL A 68 -17.93 -8.11 -17.96
CA VAL A 68 -16.84 -8.74 -18.70
C VAL A 68 -15.56 -7.91 -18.55
N LEU A 69 -14.45 -8.56 -18.22
CA LEU A 69 -13.09 -8.00 -18.31
C LEU A 69 -12.41 -8.53 -19.58
N THR A 70 -12.04 -7.63 -20.48
CA THR A 70 -11.32 -7.98 -21.71
C THR A 70 -9.80 -8.04 -21.47
N PRO A 71 -9.03 -8.70 -22.35
CA PRO A 71 -7.56 -8.67 -22.29
C PRO A 71 -6.94 -7.28 -22.45
N THR A 72 -7.70 -6.32 -23.00
CA THR A 72 -7.33 -4.91 -23.16
C THR A 72 -7.61 -4.06 -21.92
N ASN A 73 -8.00 -4.69 -20.80
CA ASN A 73 -8.33 -4.03 -19.54
C ASN A 73 -9.61 -3.17 -19.58
N GLU A 74 -10.48 -3.40 -20.57
CA GLU A 74 -11.79 -2.74 -20.66
C GLU A 74 -12.83 -3.52 -19.85
N ILE A 75 -13.70 -2.78 -19.16
CA ILE A 75 -14.82 -3.34 -18.41
C ILE A 75 -16.09 -3.12 -19.24
N LEU A 76 -16.80 -4.19 -19.55
CA LEU A 76 -18.10 -4.11 -20.24
C LEU A 76 -19.22 -4.42 -19.25
N TRP A 77 -20.19 -3.50 -19.14
CA TRP A 77 -21.48 -3.71 -18.47
C TRP A 77 -22.55 -3.98 -19.53
N ASN A 78 -23.10 -5.19 -19.56
CA ASN A 78 -24.11 -5.57 -20.57
C ASN A 78 -23.65 -5.32 -22.02
N ALA A 79 -22.36 -5.57 -22.28
CA ALA A 79 -21.65 -5.31 -23.55
C ALA A 79 -21.35 -3.83 -23.86
N GLU A 80 -21.71 -2.90 -22.97
CA GLU A 80 -21.37 -1.49 -23.08
C GLU A 80 -20.09 -1.18 -22.27
N PRO A 81 -19.07 -0.53 -22.86
CA PRO A 81 -17.86 -0.19 -22.13
C PRO A 81 -18.14 0.87 -21.06
N ILE A 82 -17.68 0.61 -19.84
CA ILE A 82 -17.73 1.57 -18.72
C ILE A 82 -16.30 1.95 -18.30
N ASN A 83 -16.11 3.23 -17.99
CA ASN A 83 -14.85 3.75 -17.45
C ASN A 83 -15.04 4.01 -15.95
N GLN A 84 -14.07 3.63 -15.11
CA GLN A 84 -14.03 4.08 -13.71
C GLN A 84 -13.78 5.59 -13.70
N GLY A 85 -14.84 6.39 -13.54
CA GLY A 85 -14.74 7.85 -13.67
C GLY A 85 -16.00 8.66 -13.42
N GLU A 86 -16.90 8.19 -12.55
CA GLU A 86 -17.84 9.02 -11.78
C GLU A 86 -17.79 8.62 -10.31
#